data_AF-A0A7C6Y9Q8-F1
#
_entry.id   AF-A0A7C6Y9Q8-F1
#
_cell.length_a   1.000
_cell.length_b   1.000
_cell.length_c   1.000
_cell.angle_alpha   90.00
_cell.angle_beta   90.00
_cell.angle_gamma   90.00
#
_symmetry.space_group_name_H-M   'P 1'
#
loop_
_entity.id
_entity.type
_entity.pdbx_description
1 polymer ?
#
loop_
_entity_poly.entity_id
_entity_poly.type
_entity_poly.pdbx_seq_one_letter_code
_entity_poly.pdbx_strand_id
1 'polypeptide(L)'
;MTTEPSTDSPLVDPTTKYEVEIPVQSQPVPGLASEMVPPADHGEGSYVGHGRLRGRRALITGGDSGIGRAVAIAYAREGADVAIGYLPEEQSDADEVAQLVRDAGRVCIQLPGDVGDEEVARSLVRDAVAGLGGLDVLVLNAARQRKVERLEDLTSEQWAETMDVNVNAPFWMMQEALAHLEPGSSVIFTSSVQAYTPSPGLVDYAASRAAVNTMS
;
A
#
# COMPACT_ATOMS: atom_id res chain seq x y z
N MET A 1 -9.43 -39.51 -9.33
CA MET A 1 -8.92 -38.85 -10.55
C MET A 1 -8.94 -37.36 -10.29
N THR A 2 -7.82 -36.81 -9.82
CA THR A 2 -7.61 -35.37 -9.71
C THR A 2 -7.23 -34.88 -11.09
N THR A 3 -8.13 -34.17 -11.76
CA THR A 3 -7.82 -33.46 -13.01
C THR A 3 -6.79 -32.40 -12.69
N GLU A 4 -5.57 -32.57 -13.20
CA GLU A 4 -4.57 -31.49 -13.19
C GLU A 4 -5.16 -30.27 -13.93
N PRO A 5 -5.03 -29.06 -13.39
CA PRO A 5 -5.48 -27.86 -14.08
C PRO A 5 -4.69 -27.73 -15.38
N SER A 6 -5.40 -27.55 -16.50
CA SER A 6 -4.75 -27.35 -17.81
C SER A 6 -3.87 -26.11 -17.75
N THR A 7 -2.58 -26.28 -18.06
CA THR A 7 -1.55 -25.23 -18.05
C THR A 7 -1.64 -24.25 -19.21
N ASP A 8 -2.67 -24.34 -20.04
CA ASP A 8 -2.81 -23.54 -21.25
C ASP A 8 -3.63 -22.28 -20.93
N SER A 9 -2.95 -21.28 -20.34
CA SER A 9 -3.54 -19.95 -20.18
C SER A 9 -3.38 -19.21 -21.52
N PRO A 10 -4.48 -18.81 -22.18
CA PRO A 10 -4.39 -18.16 -23.49
C PRO A 10 -3.60 -16.86 -23.38
N LEU A 11 -2.86 -16.52 -24.44
CA LEU A 11 -2.20 -15.21 -24.53
C LEU A 11 -3.27 -14.11 -24.50
N VAL A 12 -3.16 -13.19 -23.53
CA VAL A 12 -4.07 -12.05 -23.36
C VAL A 12 -3.38 -10.77 -23.86
N ASP A 13 -4.07 -9.98 -24.68
CA ASP A 13 -3.59 -8.66 -25.10
C ASP A 13 -3.63 -7.68 -23.91
N PRO A 14 -2.47 -7.18 -23.43
CA PRO A 14 -2.45 -6.27 -22.28
C PRO A 14 -3.09 -4.90 -22.58
N THR A 15 -3.24 -4.50 -23.83
CA THR A 15 -3.80 -3.18 -24.21
C THR A 15 -5.30 -3.08 -23.98
N THR A 16 -6.01 -4.21 -23.93
CA THR A 16 -7.47 -4.28 -23.76
C THR A 16 -7.89 -5.02 -22.49
N LYS A 17 -6.94 -5.61 -21.75
CA LYS A 17 -7.21 -6.44 -20.58
C LYS A 17 -8.04 -5.75 -19.48
N TYR A 18 -7.86 -4.44 -19.30
CA TYR A 18 -8.51 -3.64 -18.26
C TYR A 18 -9.27 -2.44 -18.83
N GLU A 19 -9.74 -2.53 -20.07
CA GLU A 19 -10.46 -1.42 -20.71
C GLU A 19 -11.80 -1.16 -20.01
N VAL A 20 -11.91 -0.01 -19.34
CA VAL A 20 -13.12 0.42 -18.62
C VAL A 20 -13.36 1.92 -18.83
N GLU A 21 -14.62 2.32 -18.90
CA GLU A 21 -15.02 3.73 -18.92
C GLU A 21 -15.14 4.24 -17.47
N ILE A 22 -14.43 5.32 -17.13
CA ILE A 22 -14.41 5.89 -15.78
C ILE A 22 -15.22 7.19 -15.77
N PRO A 23 -16.42 7.23 -15.15
CA PRO A 23 -17.19 8.46 -14.99
C PRO A 23 -16.48 9.46 -14.08
N VAL A 24 -16.81 10.74 -14.25
CA VAL A 24 -16.40 11.81 -13.32
C VAL A 24 -17.01 11.51 -11.94
N GLN A 25 -16.15 11.40 -10.93
CA GLN A 25 -16.53 11.11 -9.56
C GLN A 25 -15.54 11.77 -8.59
N SER A 26 -15.97 11.97 -7.35
CA SER A 26 -15.15 12.56 -6.29
C SER A 26 -15.61 12.08 -4.93
N GLN A 27 -14.66 11.89 -4.02
CA GLN A 27 -14.90 11.55 -2.62
C GLN A 27 -14.04 12.45 -1.73
N PRO A 28 -14.42 12.67 -0.46
CA PRO A 28 -13.50 13.20 0.55
C PRO A 28 -12.27 12.31 0.69
N VAL A 29 -11.11 12.91 0.99
CA VAL A 29 -9.88 12.15 1.32
C VAL A 29 -10.11 11.42 2.66
N PRO A 30 -9.66 10.15 2.82
CA PRO A 30 -8.85 9.38 1.86
C PRO A 30 -9.65 8.73 0.72
N GLY A 31 -10.96 8.55 0.90
CA GLY A 31 -11.85 7.85 -0.03
C GLY A 31 -11.95 6.37 0.28
N LEU A 32 -12.90 5.70 -0.38
CA LEU A 32 -13.13 4.26 -0.28
C LEU A 32 -13.12 3.65 -1.69
N ALA A 33 -12.32 2.61 -1.87
CA ALA A 33 -12.26 1.81 -3.09
C ALA A 33 -13.60 1.15 -3.40
N SER A 34 -14.34 0.74 -2.37
CA SER A 34 -15.69 0.18 -2.49
C SER A 34 -16.73 1.16 -3.05
N GLU A 35 -16.48 2.47 -2.98
CA GLU A 35 -17.34 3.53 -3.54
C GLU A 35 -16.91 3.98 -4.94
N MET A 36 -15.82 3.43 -5.50
CA MET A 36 -15.39 3.75 -6.86
C MET A 36 -16.29 3.08 -7.90
N VAL A 37 -16.55 3.81 -9.00
CA VAL A 37 -17.29 3.30 -10.16
C VAL A 37 -16.45 3.49 -11.42
N PRO A 38 -15.98 2.42 -12.09
CA PRO A 38 -16.02 1.02 -11.66
C PRO A 38 -15.10 0.78 -10.45
N PRO A 39 -15.31 -0.32 -9.70
CA PRO A 39 -14.38 -0.73 -8.66
C PRO A 39 -13.01 -1.04 -9.26
N ALA A 40 -11.95 -0.74 -8.52
CA ALA A 40 -10.60 -1.12 -8.91
C ALA A 40 -10.40 -2.65 -8.79
N ASP A 41 -9.69 -3.25 -9.76
CA ASP A 41 -9.26 -4.65 -9.69
C ASP A 41 -7.89 -4.72 -9.01
N HIS A 42 -7.84 -5.35 -7.83
CA HIS A 42 -6.62 -5.52 -7.05
C HIS A 42 -6.07 -6.95 -7.14
N GLY A 43 -6.68 -7.80 -7.98
CA GLY A 43 -6.30 -9.18 -8.14
C GLY A 43 -7.11 -10.17 -7.30
N GLU A 44 -8.22 -9.75 -6.68
CA GLU A 44 -9.10 -10.59 -5.86
C GLU A 44 -9.50 -11.87 -6.60
N GLY A 45 -9.81 -11.79 -7.90
CA GLY A 45 -10.16 -12.96 -8.72
C GLY A 45 -9.01 -13.54 -9.55
N SER A 46 -7.91 -12.81 -9.72
CA SER A 46 -6.92 -13.12 -10.78
C SER A 46 -5.53 -13.52 -10.28
N TYR A 47 -5.10 -13.09 -9.08
CA TYR A 47 -3.76 -13.39 -8.58
C TYR A 47 -3.68 -14.82 -8.03
N VAL A 48 -2.79 -15.67 -8.55
CA VAL A 48 -2.56 -17.02 -8.03
C VAL A 48 -1.18 -17.08 -7.39
N GLY A 49 -1.12 -17.45 -6.10
CA GLY A 49 0.14 -17.59 -5.37
C GLY A 49 0.84 -18.90 -5.68
N HIS A 50 2.18 -18.89 -5.58
CA HIS A 50 3.05 -20.04 -5.87
C HIS A 50 3.98 -20.38 -4.69
N GLY A 51 3.74 -19.80 -3.52
CA GLY A 51 4.50 -20.07 -2.29
C GLY A 51 5.83 -19.34 -2.21
N ARG A 52 6.00 -18.21 -2.91
CA ARG A 52 7.27 -17.48 -3.00
C ARG A 52 7.63 -16.72 -1.73
N LEU A 53 6.67 -16.49 -0.84
CA LEU A 53 6.84 -15.75 0.42
C LEU A 53 6.42 -16.57 1.64
N ARG A 54 6.48 -17.90 1.55
CA ARG A 54 6.12 -18.80 2.66
C ARG A 54 6.82 -18.42 3.95
N GLY A 55 6.03 -18.17 4.98
CA GLY A 55 6.51 -17.86 6.34
C GLY A 55 7.06 -16.45 6.52
N ARG A 56 6.96 -15.57 5.50
CA ARG A 56 7.34 -14.16 5.63
C ARG A 56 6.30 -13.39 6.43
N ARG A 57 6.74 -12.34 7.11
CA ARG A 57 5.91 -11.42 7.89
C ARG A 57 6.06 -10.02 7.31
N ALA A 58 4.97 -9.47 6.78
CA ALA A 58 4.98 -8.22 6.02
C ALA A 58 4.11 -7.14 6.65
N LEU A 59 4.63 -5.91 6.79
CA LEU A 59 3.86 -4.71 7.09
C LEU A 59 3.69 -3.88 5.82
N ILE A 60 2.45 -3.50 5.48
CA ILE A 60 2.10 -2.70 4.31
C ILE A 60 1.30 -1.47 4.77
N THR A 61 1.81 -0.26 4.54
CA THR A 61 1.05 0.97 4.80
C THR A 61 0.18 1.36 3.60
N GLY A 62 -1.03 1.87 3.85
CA GLY A 62 -2.07 2.02 2.82
C GLY A 62 -2.45 0.66 2.23
N GLY A 63 -2.57 -0.37 3.09
CA GLY A 63 -2.81 -1.75 2.70
C GLY A 63 -4.30 -2.11 2.53
N ASP A 64 -5.19 -1.18 2.86
CA ASP A 64 -6.65 -1.24 2.77
C ASP A 64 -7.17 -1.16 1.33
N SER A 65 -6.51 -0.38 0.47
CA SER A 65 -6.99 -0.05 -0.88
C SER A 65 -5.86 0.05 -1.91
N GLY A 66 -6.23 0.16 -3.19
CA GLY A 66 -5.31 0.44 -4.29
C GLY A 66 -4.12 -0.52 -4.39
N ILE A 67 -2.92 0.04 -4.61
CA ILE A 67 -1.70 -0.75 -4.80
C ILE A 67 -1.36 -1.57 -3.55
N GLY A 68 -1.52 -1.00 -2.35
CA GLY A 68 -1.22 -1.71 -1.11
C GLY A 68 -2.15 -2.90 -0.87
N ARG A 69 -3.44 -2.77 -1.19
CA ARG A 69 -4.39 -3.90 -1.20
C ARG A 69 -3.96 -5.01 -2.14
N ALA A 70 -3.59 -4.67 -3.38
CA ALA A 70 -3.10 -5.66 -4.35
C ALA A 70 -1.84 -6.40 -3.84
N VAL A 71 -0.92 -5.67 -3.20
CA VAL A 71 0.28 -6.24 -2.57
C VAL A 71 -0.10 -7.16 -1.40
N ALA A 72 -1.03 -6.76 -0.54
CA ALA A 72 -1.49 -7.57 0.60
C ALA A 72 -2.11 -8.89 0.14
N ILE A 73 -2.98 -8.85 -0.87
CA ILE A 73 -3.59 -10.04 -1.50
C ILE A 73 -2.50 -10.95 -2.07
N ALA A 74 -1.58 -10.40 -2.87
CA ALA A 74 -0.51 -11.16 -3.49
C ALA A 74 0.41 -11.82 -2.44
N TYR A 75 0.81 -11.07 -1.41
CA TYR A 75 1.70 -11.56 -0.35
C TYR A 75 1.07 -12.68 0.45
N ALA A 76 -0.21 -12.53 0.82
CA ALA A 76 -0.93 -13.58 1.53
C ALA A 76 -1.03 -14.86 0.68
N ARG A 77 -1.38 -14.74 -0.61
CA ARG A 77 -1.43 -15.90 -1.52
C ARG A 77 -0.07 -16.54 -1.75
N GLU A 78 1.00 -15.77 -1.70
CA GLU A 78 2.38 -16.29 -1.76
C GLU A 78 2.86 -16.90 -0.43
N GLY A 79 2.05 -16.83 0.63
CA GLY A 79 2.27 -17.52 1.91
C GLY A 79 2.81 -16.65 3.05
N ALA A 80 2.75 -15.32 2.93
CA ALA A 80 3.15 -14.39 3.98
C ALA A 80 2.00 -14.13 4.98
N ASP A 81 2.31 -13.91 6.25
CA ASP A 81 1.40 -13.23 7.17
C ASP A 81 1.53 -11.70 6.98
N VAL A 82 0.42 -10.97 7.06
CA VAL A 82 0.34 -9.57 6.63
C VAL A 82 -0.23 -8.68 7.73
N ALA A 83 0.44 -7.58 8.02
CA ALA A 83 -0.10 -6.43 8.74
C ALA A 83 -0.40 -5.30 7.75
N ILE A 84 -1.57 -4.68 7.85
CA ILE A 84 -1.97 -3.52 7.04
C ILE A 84 -2.18 -2.30 7.93
N GLY A 85 -1.50 -1.20 7.58
CA GLY A 85 -1.74 0.12 8.16
C GLY A 85 -2.60 0.97 7.22
N TYR A 86 -3.54 1.74 7.77
CA TYR A 86 -4.55 2.52 7.04
C TYR A 86 -5.17 3.58 7.95
N LEU A 87 -5.94 4.54 7.43
CA LEU A 87 -6.65 5.50 8.28
C LEU A 87 -7.95 4.89 8.84
N PRO A 88 -8.39 5.24 10.07
CA PRO A 88 -9.62 4.68 10.66
C PRO A 88 -10.87 4.82 9.77
N GLU A 89 -10.93 5.85 8.94
CA GLU A 89 -12.01 6.10 7.98
C GLU A 89 -12.12 5.02 6.90
N GLU A 90 -11.03 4.29 6.62
CA GLU A 90 -10.92 3.25 5.57
C GLU A 90 -11.22 1.83 6.10
N GLN A 91 -11.72 1.72 7.34
CA GLN A 91 -11.92 0.44 8.04
C GLN A 91 -12.70 -0.59 7.20
N SER A 92 -13.73 -0.17 6.47
CA SER A 92 -14.54 -1.07 5.63
C SER A 92 -13.72 -1.72 4.52
N ASP A 93 -12.83 -0.98 3.87
CA ASP A 93 -11.97 -1.53 2.83
C ASP A 93 -10.89 -2.43 3.44
N ALA A 94 -10.33 -2.04 4.59
CA ALA A 94 -9.37 -2.85 5.33
C ALA A 94 -9.95 -4.19 5.79
N ASP A 95 -11.23 -4.23 6.18
CA ASP A 95 -11.93 -5.47 6.56
C ASP A 95 -12.06 -6.45 5.40
N GLU A 96 -12.28 -5.96 4.17
CA GLU A 96 -12.28 -6.79 2.96
C GLU A 96 -10.90 -7.41 2.71
N VAL A 97 -9.84 -6.59 2.82
CA VAL A 97 -8.45 -7.09 2.67
C VAL A 97 -8.13 -8.12 3.74
N ALA A 98 -8.52 -7.87 4.99
CA ALA A 98 -8.30 -8.80 6.07
C ALA A 98 -9.01 -10.15 5.84
N GLN A 99 -10.22 -10.13 5.26
CA GLN A 99 -10.91 -11.35 4.87
C GLN A 99 -10.16 -12.10 3.76
N LEU A 100 -9.71 -11.39 2.71
CA LEU A 100 -8.95 -12.00 1.60
C LEU A 100 -7.63 -12.64 2.06
N VAL A 101 -6.94 -12.01 3.01
CA VAL A 101 -5.71 -12.56 3.62
C VAL A 101 -6.03 -13.82 4.44
N ARG A 102 -7.11 -13.79 5.24
CA ARG A 102 -7.56 -14.96 6.03
C ARG A 102 -8.03 -16.12 5.15
N ASP A 103 -8.70 -15.83 4.05
CA ASP A 103 -9.14 -16.82 3.05
C ASP A 103 -7.94 -17.52 2.37
N ALA A 104 -6.79 -16.83 2.26
CA ALA A 104 -5.52 -17.42 1.83
C ALA A 104 -4.83 -18.27 2.93
N GLY A 105 -5.46 -18.44 4.10
CA GLY A 105 -4.93 -19.20 5.23
C GLY A 105 -3.81 -18.51 6.00
N ARG A 106 -3.75 -17.17 5.93
CA ARG A 106 -2.71 -16.34 6.55
C ARG A 106 -3.28 -15.46 7.65
N VAL A 107 -2.41 -14.98 8.53
CA VAL A 107 -2.76 -14.02 9.57
C VAL A 107 -2.85 -12.62 8.95
N CYS A 108 -3.91 -11.89 9.30
CA CYS A 108 -4.04 -10.47 9.00
C CYS A 108 -4.11 -9.65 10.30
N ILE A 109 -3.16 -8.74 10.48
CA ILE A 109 -3.17 -7.73 11.56
C ILE A 109 -3.61 -6.39 10.96
N GLN A 110 -4.61 -5.78 11.57
CA GLN A 110 -5.17 -4.50 11.12
C GLN A 110 -4.69 -3.40 12.08
N LEU A 111 -4.04 -2.36 11.55
CA LEU A 111 -3.39 -1.31 12.33
C LEU A 111 -3.85 0.09 11.88
N PRO A 112 -5.06 0.52 12.26
CA PRO A 112 -5.55 1.85 11.89
C PRO A 112 -4.75 2.94 12.61
N GLY A 113 -4.31 3.97 11.88
CA GLY A 113 -3.57 5.11 12.43
C GLY A 113 -3.01 6.04 11.36
N ASP A 114 -2.95 7.34 11.68
CA ASP A 114 -2.33 8.35 10.81
C ASP A 114 -0.81 8.35 10.98
N VAL A 115 -0.10 7.85 9.97
CA VAL A 115 1.36 7.80 9.96
C VAL A 115 2.02 9.19 9.83
N GLY A 116 1.25 10.25 9.56
CA GLY A 116 1.73 11.62 9.65
C GLY A 116 2.17 12.02 11.07
N ASP A 117 1.71 11.30 12.10
CA ASP A 117 2.23 11.40 13.47
C ASP A 117 3.39 10.42 13.70
N GLU A 118 4.51 10.92 14.24
CA GLU A 118 5.72 10.13 14.46
C GLU A 118 5.50 8.93 15.38
N GLU A 119 4.79 9.13 16.49
CA GLU A 119 4.59 8.06 17.47
C GLU A 119 3.64 6.99 16.91
N VAL A 120 2.61 7.40 16.17
CA VAL A 120 1.73 6.48 15.46
C VAL A 120 2.54 5.67 14.44
N ALA A 121 3.32 6.32 13.57
CA ALA A 121 4.14 5.63 12.57
C ALA A 121 5.08 4.58 13.20
N ARG A 122 5.75 4.92 14.30
CA ARG A 122 6.62 3.98 15.03
C ARG A 122 5.82 2.86 15.71
N SER A 123 4.68 3.18 16.32
CA SER A 123 3.83 2.19 16.99
C SER A 123 3.31 1.13 16.03
N LEU A 124 2.96 1.50 14.79
CA LEU A 124 2.53 0.57 13.76
C LEU A 124 3.59 -0.50 13.46
N VAL A 125 4.88 -0.15 13.46
CA VAL A 125 5.96 -1.13 13.29
C VAL A 125 6.02 -2.09 14.48
N ARG A 126 5.97 -1.56 15.71
CA ARG A 126 6.02 -2.38 16.93
C ARG A 126 4.82 -3.31 17.05
N ASP A 127 3.63 -2.82 16.72
CA ASP A 127 2.39 -3.59 16.76
C ASP A 127 2.35 -4.65 15.67
N ALA A 128 2.88 -4.35 14.48
CA ALA A 128 3.07 -5.35 13.43
C ALA A 128 4.04 -6.46 13.88
N VAL A 129 5.18 -6.10 14.46
CA VAL A 129 6.15 -7.07 14.99
C VAL A 129 5.52 -7.95 16.06
N ALA A 130 4.77 -7.35 16.99
CA ALA A 130 4.08 -8.08 18.05
C ALA A 130 2.99 -9.01 17.51
N GLY A 131 2.15 -8.52 16.59
CA GLY A 131 1.03 -9.28 16.02
C GLY A 131 1.47 -10.40 15.07
N LEU A 132 2.57 -10.21 14.34
CA LEU A 132 3.11 -11.20 13.40
C LEU A 132 4.19 -12.11 13.99
N GLY A 133 4.71 -11.78 15.19
CA GLY A 133 5.84 -12.49 15.80
C GLY A 133 7.17 -12.24 15.07
N GLY A 134 7.36 -11.05 14.51
CA GLY A 134 8.55 -10.63 13.76
C GLY A 134 8.19 -9.84 12.50
N LEU A 135 9.21 -9.33 11.80
CA LEU A 135 9.04 -8.54 10.58
C LEU A 135 10.18 -8.84 9.60
N ASP A 136 9.84 -9.19 8.36
CA ASP A 136 10.83 -9.52 7.32
C ASP A 136 10.64 -8.66 6.05
N VAL A 137 9.47 -8.05 5.87
CA VAL A 137 9.15 -7.20 4.72
C VAL A 137 8.42 -5.95 5.19
N LEU A 138 8.92 -4.79 4.78
CA LEU A 138 8.26 -3.50 5.04
C LEU A 138 7.93 -2.83 3.70
N VAL A 139 6.65 -2.54 3.47
CA VAL A 139 6.16 -1.86 2.27
C VAL A 139 5.62 -0.49 2.69
N LEU A 140 6.39 0.55 2.37
CA LEU A 140 6.10 1.95 2.67
C LEU A 140 5.35 2.55 1.49
N ASN A 141 4.04 2.34 1.48
CA ASN A 141 3.17 2.63 0.35
C ASN A 141 2.16 3.77 0.60
N ALA A 142 1.77 4.01 1.86
CA ALA A 142 0.85 5.10 2.21
C ALA A 142 1.32 6.45 1.66
N ALA A 143 0.36 7.26 1.22
CA ALA A 143 0.62 8.46 0.46
C ALA A 143 -0.49 9.49 0.61
N ARG A 144 -0.11 10.76 0.74
CA ARG A 144 -1.01 11.91 0.59
C ARG A 144 -0.74 12.62 -0.73
N GLN A 145 -1.79 12.91 -1.48
CA GLN A 145 -1.72 13.67 -2.72
C GLN A 145 -2.92 14.61 -2.82
N ARG A 146 -2.67 15.92 -2.88
CA ARG A 146 -3.71 16.93 -3.07
C ARG A 146 -3.29 17.93 -4.13
N LYS A 147 -4.05 18.01 -5.21
CA LYS A 147 -3.79 18.96 -6.30
C LYS A 147 -4.21 20.37 -5.88
N VAL A 148 -3.37 21.35 -6.21
CA VAL A 148 -3.73 22.79 -6.21
C VAL A 148 -3.75 23.30 -7.65
N GLU A 149 -4.61 24.26 -7.97
CA GLU A 149 -4.66 24.84 -9.33
C GLU A 149 -3.52 25.85 -9.55
N ARG A 150 -3.13 26.59 -8.51
CA ARG A 150 -2.01 27.55 -8.55
C ARG A 150 -1.04 27.28 -7.40
N LEU A 151 0.25 27.52 -7.63
CA LEU A 151 1.28 27.30 -6.60
C LEU A 151 1.06 28.17 -5.36
N GLU A 152 0.54 29.38 -5.51
CA GLU A 152 0.23 30.27 -4.39
C GLU A 152 -0.91 29.79 -3.50
N ASP A 153 -1.73 28.82 -3.96
CA ASP A 153 -2.77 28.18 -3.16
C ASP A 153 -2.22 27.03 -2.29
N LEU A 154 -0.95 26.64 -2.51
CA LEU A 154 -0.29 25.62 -1.70
C LEU A 154 0.06 26.19 -0.33
N THR A 155 -0.72 25.81 0.67
CA THR A 155 -0.50 26.24 2.05
C THR A 155 0.68 25.52 2.67
N SER A 156 1.31 26.14 3.68
CA SER A 156 2.35 25.48 4.48
C SER A 156 1.82 24.26 5.22
N GLU A 157 0.54 24.26 5.59
CA GLU A 157 -0.13 23.12 6.21
C GLU A 157 -0.20 21.93 5.25
N GLN A 158 -0.71 22.12 4.02
CA GLN A 158 -0.75 21.06 3.03
C GLN A 158 0.66 20.54 2.71
N TRP A 159 1.64 21.44 2.58
CA TRP A 159 3.03 21.04 2.36
C TRP A 159 3.54 20.15 3.49
N ALA A 160 3.33 20.55 4.75
CA ALA A 160 3.75 19.79 5.92
C ALA A 160 3.05 18.42 5.96
N GLU A 161 1.73 18.37 5.83
CA GLU A 161 0.97 17.12 5.82
C GLU A 161 1.44 16.16 4.71
N THR A 162 1.73 16.67 3.51
CA THR A 162 2.28 15.86 2.41
C THR A 162 3.66 15.31 2.76
N MET A 163 4.55 16.11 3.35
CA MET A 163 5.90 15.68 3.73
C MET A 163 5.89 14.72 4.93
N ASP A 164 5.02 14.95 5.90
CA ASP A 164 4.88 14.12 7.08
C ASP A 164 4.49 12.69 6.70
N VAL A 165 3.46 12.53 5.86
CA VAL A 165 3.02 11.20 5.39
C VAL A 165 4.00 10.59 4.38
N ASN A 166 4.50 11.36 3.41
CA ASN A 166 5.21 10.78 2.27
C ASN A 166 6.72 10.64 2.46
N VAL A 167 7.33 11.37 3.41
CA VAL A 167 8.78 11.40 3.61
C VAL A 167 9.14 11.05 5.05
N ASN A 168 8.57 11.77 6.02
CA ASN A 168 8.92 11.58 7.42
C ASN A 168 8.45 10.22 7.94
N ALA A 169 7.22 9.81 7.62
CA ALA A 169 6.70 8.51 8.02
C ALA A 169 7.53 7.32 7.49
N PRO A 170 7.87 7.23 6.18
CA PRO A 170 8.81 6.23 5.71
C PRO A 170 10.15 6.22 6.45
N PHE A 171 10.71 7.39 6.77
CA PHE A 171 11.95 7.50 7.54
C PHE A 171 11.78 6.97 8.98
N TRP A 172 10.77 7.41 9.72
CA TRP A 172 10.50 6.98 11.10
C TRP A 172 10.26 5.48 11.18
N MET A 173 9.43 4.95 10.27
CA MET A 173 9.10 3.52 10.22
C MET A 173 10.32 2.68 9.84
N MET A 174 11.14 3.12 8.89
CA MET A 174 12.37 2.41 8.55
C MET A 174 13.30 2.39 9.76
N GLN A 175 13.51 3.52 10.43
CA GLN A 175 14.36 3.61 11.61
C GLN A 175 13.90 2.66 12.72
N GLU A 176 12.60 2.60 13.00
CA GLU A 176 12.02 1.69 14.00
C GLU A 176 12.18 0.22 13.57
N ALA A 177 11.93 -0.08 12.29
CA ALA A 177 11.96 -1.45 11.78
C ALA A 177 13.36 -2.06 11.78
N LEU A 178 14.44 -1.27 11.66
CA LEU A 178 15.82 -1.76 11.61
C LEU A 178 16.22 -2.65 12.79
N ALA A 179 15.60 -2.49 13.96
CA ALA A 179 15.84 -3.36 15.11
C ALA A 179 15.27 -4.79 14.95
N HIS A 180 14.40 -4.99 13.97
CA HIS A 180 13.64 -6.23 13.75
C HIS A 180 13.96 -6.91 12.42
N LEU A 181 14.64 -6.22 11.50
CA LEU A 181 14.98 -6.76 10.18
C LEU A 181 16.31 -7.54 10.24
N GLU A 182 16.26 -8.82 9.86
CA GLU A 182 17.44 -9.69 9.73
C GLU A 182 17.98 -9.73 8.29
N PRO A 183 19.23 -10.18 8.05
CA PRO A 183 19.74 -10.44 6.71
C PRO A 183 18.78 -11.33 5.89
N GLY A 184 18.38 -10.85 4.71
CA GLY A 184 17.34 -11.47 3.88
C GLY A 184 15.97 -10.77 3.93
N SER A 185 15.82 -9.79 4.83
CA SER A 185 14.66 -8.88 4.84
C SER A 185 14.63 -7.96 3.62
N SER A 186 13.48 -7.34 3.37
CA SER A 186 13.30 -6.39 2.27
C SER A 186 12.49 -5.17 2.70
N VAL A 187 12.91 -3.98 2.28
CA VAL A 187 12.16 -2.74 2.42
C VAL A 187 11.84 -2.23 1.01
N ILE A 188 10.57 -1.90 0.78
CA ILE A 188 10.04 -1.49 -0.53
C ILE A 188 9.32 -0.16 -0.35
N PHE A 189 9.69 0.83 -1.16
CA PHE A 189 9.08 2.16 -1.15
C PHE A 189 8.22 2.36 -2.40
N THR A 190 7.03 2.94 -2.23
CA THR A 190 6.21 3.37 -3.37
C THR A 190 6.55 4.82 -3.72
N SER A 191 7.28 5.01 -4.82
CA SER A 191 7.51 6.33 -5.42
C SER A 191 6.48 6.63 -6.51
N SER A 192 6.81 7.50 -7.47
CA SER A 192 5.94 7.87 -8.58
C SER A 192 6.74 8.39 -9.77
N VAL A 193 6.17 8.29 -10.98
CA VAL A 193 6.66 9.00 -12.17
C VAL A 193 6.74 10.52 -11.94
N GLN A 194 5.93 11.05 -11.02
CA GLN A 194 5.97 12.47 -10.63
C GLN A 194 7.32 12.91 -10.06
N ALA A 195 8.15 11.98 -9.57
CA ALA A 195 9.53 12.28 -9.16
C ALA A 195 10.44 12.68 -10.34
N TYR A 196 10.12 12.21 -11.56
CA TYR A 196 10.90 12.44 -12.77
C TYR A 196 10.23 13.42 -13.72
N THR A 197 8.89 13.41 -13.77
CA THR A 197 8.08 14.25 -14.65
C THR A 197 6.96 14.91 -13.84
N PRO A 198 7.29 15.97 -13.07
CA PRO A 198 6.33 16.61 -12.19
C PRO A 198 5.25 17.35 -12.98
N SER A 199 3.99 17.13 -12.59
CA SER A 199 2.83 17.82 -13.15
C SER A 199 2.56 19.15 -12.43
N PRO A 200 2.12 20.19 -13.15
CA PRO A 200 1.65 21.42 -12.51
C PRO A 200 0.54 21.13 -11.47
N GLY A 201 0.64 21.79 -10.31
CA GLY A 201 -0.33 21.64 -9.22
C GLY A 201 -0.07 20.50 -8.23
N LEU A 202 1.03 19.75 -8.39
CA LEU A 202 1.43 18.64 -7.50
C LEU A 202 2.87 18.80 -6.99
N VAL A 203 3.28 20.03 -6.67
CA VAL A 203 4.69 20.34 -6.34
C VAL A 203 5.16 19.65 -5.05
N ASP A 204 4.35 19.71 -3.99
CA ASP A 204 4.59 19.02 -2.72
C ASP A 204 4.68 17.49 -2.91
N TYR A 205 3.71 16.91 -3.63
CA TYR A 205 3.70 15.48 -3.93
C TYR A 205 4.92 15.06 -4.74
N ALA A 206 5.22 15.73 -5.85
CA ALA A 206 6.36 15.39 -6.70
C ALA A 206 7.70 15.50 -5.95
N ALA A 207 7.87 16.56 -5.14
CA ALA A 207 9.05 16.72 -4.28
C ALA A 207 9.17 15.55 -3.29
N SER A 208 8.06 15.14 -2.66
CA SER A 208 8.08 14.00 -1.74
C SER A 208 8.48 12.69 -2.42
N ARG A 209 8.05 12.45 -3.67
CA ARG A 209 8.41 11.23 -4.42
C ARG A 209 9.88 11.23 -4.85
N ALA A 210 10.44 12.40 -5.17
CA ALA A 210 11.88 12.53 -5.40
C ALA A 210 12.70 12.27 -4.13
N ALA A 211 12.21 12.71 -2.96
CA ALA A 211 12.82 12.39 -1.67
C ALA A 211 12.78 10.88 -1.39
N VAL A 212 11.63 10.22 -1.62
CA VAL A 212 11.49 8.76 -1.51
C VAL A 212 12.50 8.02 -2.38
N ASN A 213 12.70 8.42 -3.64
CA ASN A 213 13.74 7.83 -4.51
C ASN A 213 15.16 7.96 -3.96
N THR A 214 15.42 8.96 -3.12
CA THR A 214 16.73 9.16 -2.49
C THR A 214 16.88 8.31 -1.22
N MET A 215 15.78 7.98 -0.54
CA MET A 215 15.78 7.16 0.67
C MET A 215 15.84 5.65 0.38
N SER A 216 15.33 5.22 -0.78
CA SER A 216 15.29 3.82 -1.23
C SER A 216 16.60 3.34 -1.84
#